data_AF-A0AAW0RKZ7-F1
#
_entry.id   AF-A0AAW0RKZ7-F1
#
_cell.length_a   1.000
_cell.length_b   1.000
_cell.length_c   1.000
_cell.angle_alpha   90.00
_cell.angle_beta   90.00
_cell.angle_gamma   90.00
#
_symmetry.space_group_name_H-M   'P 1'
#
loop_
_entity.id
_entity.type
_entity.pdbx_description
1 polymer ?
#
loop_
_entity_poly.entity_id
_entity_poly.type
_entity_poly.pdbx_seq_one_letter_code
_entity_poly.pdbx_strand_id
1 'polypeptide(L)'
;MEDLNPPFAEVVFAYSLSGRLYPKSRSGVFKQTNDEALNTQDDLQGFFRGLPIEIIHQILLQLDLTSLANLACTSKGTRRVVCALPELQRLLNYAPDAMRAVTAAEVGHRLICSDVYKQLIKPDCDDCNRPGEYLHLLVCKRLCAKCLITNPRYRALRPMQAVEQYSLPLCDVTRLPAAVVPGYSPLWRKARRVIHRMQINIINTTGWKLIDQEDVNRLCIETHGSVDQGKRLASERLTKLRAPYNSPMTNEAWLESSMDQRRSGLTASRENFAIDLESLASTDKGISLSDIEHYSLRANEPNKFPAGSLEQDTAQQLESIGRRIWNIFLHKQNAAMQADDQICQIKVCLRARLFGYLLLGIGLLGRPNANAAQSAAYLIRLGLALCKACINNAELECARIALQRITEYLPCSPCGTAPAESDGSRHADYASYYILRIALSWKDDRIDLAEHMYTKATQHTPFVDAGTRTTMVQILTQIGESFVSKTNMTAAVPWLRRAAAEASAPCGFRDTTVVDAEFRTREQAKLVALGGLVRCLTRLNSRESLEEANGIVAEAQIEFGKRRVEVLEMLVMLQTAKGEADGALTDLLEILLS
;
A
#
# COMPACT_ATOMS: atom_id res chain seq x y z
N MET A 1 0.42 43.34 -26.92
CA MET A 1 1.01 43.68 -25.61
C MET A 1 -0.02 43.26 -24.57
N GLU A 2 -0.25 41.96 -24.32
CA GLU A 2 0.72 41.02 -23.71
C GLU A 2 1.44 41.74 -22.57
N ASP A 3 1.09 41.52 -21.31
CA ASP A 3 1.29 40.25 -20.63
C ASP A 3 0.07 39.71 -19.84
N LEU A 4 -0.37 38.53 -20.27
CA LEU A 4 -1.05 37.58 -19.41
C LEU A 4 -0.10 37.24 -18.25
N ASN A 5 -0.57 37.33 -17.00
CA ASN A 5 0.06 36.57 -15.92
C ASN A 5 0.17 35.12 -16.42
N PRO A 6 1.38 34.56 -16.55
CA PRO A 6 1.53 33.23 -17.09
C PRO A 6 0.72 32.28 -16.20
N PRO A 7 -0.04 31.32 -16.76
CA PRO A 7 -0.51 30.21 -15.95
C PRO A 7 0.73 29.67 -15.26
N PHE A 8 0.69 29.53 -13.92
CA PHE A 8 1.80 29.00 -13.12
C PHE A 8 2.15 27.59 -13.62
N ALA A 9 2.93 27.52 -14.71
CA ALA A 9 3.62 26.34 -15.15
C ALA A 9 4.64 26.07 -14.04
N GLU A 10 4.53 24.89 -13.44
CA GLU A 10 5.49 24.38 -12.47
C GLU A 10 6.86 24.30 -13.15
N VAL A 11 7.63 25.38 -13.04
CA VAL A 11 9.05 25.36 -13.32
C VAL A 11 9.65 24.38 -12.32
N VAL A 12 10.17 23.27 -12.83
CA VAL A 12 10.71 22.12 -12.07
C VAL A 12 11.83 22.52 -11.10
N PHE A 13 12.33 23.75 -11.21
CA PHE A 13 13.38 24.33 -10.37
C PHE A 13 12.97 25.64 -9.67
N ALA A 14 11.68 25.96 -9.56
CA ALA A 14 11.26 27.08 -8.71
C ALA A 14 11.62 26.77 -7.24
N TYR A 15 12.62 27.49 -6.72
CA TYR A 15 13.18 27.30 -5.38
C TYR A 15 12.23 27.73 -4.24
N SER A 16 11.01 28.19 -4.55
CA SER A 16 10.04 28.55 -3.51
C SER A 16 9.46 27.29 -2.85
N LEU A 17 9.51 27.25 -1.51
CA LEU A 17 8.94 26.18 -0.69
C LEU A 17 7.44 25.97 -0.99
N SER A 18 6.74 26.98 -1.50
CA SER A 18 5.32 26.96 -1.86
C SER A 18 4.99 26.02 -3.03
N GLY A 19 5.88 25.87 -4.02
CA GLY A 19 5.74 24.88 -5.10
C GLY A 19 5.95 23.43 -4.64
N ARG A 20 6.46 23.23 -3.43
CA ARG A 20 6.65 21.91 -2.80
C ARG A 20 5.43 21.46 -2.00
N LEU A 21 4.48 22.35 -1.73
CA LEU A 21 3.27 22.08 -0.94
C LEU A 21 2.14 21.62 -1.86
N TYR A 22 1.39 20.60 -1.43
CA TYR A 22 0.25 20.08 -2.20
C TYR A 22 -0.81 21.19 -2.40
N PRO A 23 -1.31 21.44 -3.62
CA PRO A 23 -2.50 22.26 -3.82
C PRO A 23 -3.71 21.45 -3.29
N LYS A 24 -3.94 21.44 -1.98
CA LYS A 24 -5.12 20.77 -1.44
C LYS A 24 -6.33 21.56 -1.92
N SER A 25 -7.22 20.89 -2.64
CA SER A 25 -8.56 21.36 -3.07
C SER A 25 -9.38 22.06 -1.96
N ARG A 26 -9.00 21.91 -0.68
CA ARG A 26 -9.53 22.68 0.45
C ARG A 26 -9.14 24.18 0.47
N SER A 27 -8.33 24.67 -0.45
CA SER A 27 -8.07 26.12 -0.62
C SER A 27 -9.28 26.94 -1.11
N GLY A 28 -10.48 26.34 -1.17
CA GLY A 28 -11.73 27.05 -1.43
C GLY A 28 -12.16 28.05 -0.35
N VAL A 29 -11.51 28.09 0.83
CA VAL A 29 -11.89 28.97 1.94
C VAL A 29 -11.72 30.45 1.56
N PHE A 30 -10.62 30.78 0.87
CA PHE A 30 -10.33 32.15 0.41
C PHE A 30 -10.16 32.20 -1.11
N LYS A 31 -11.09 31.60 -1.86
CA LYS A 31 -11.24 31.96 -3.27
C LYS A 31 -11.90 33.33 -3.32
N GLN A 32 -11.16 34.32 -3.82
CA GLN A 32 -11.68 35.64 -4.16
C GLN A 32 -12.72 35.44 -5.26
N THR A 33 -14.00 35.61 -4.93
CA THR A 33 -15.05 35.83 -5.92
C THR A 33 -15.04 37.31 -6.24
N ASN A 34 -14.95 37.65 -7.53
CA ASN A 34 -14.88 39.01 -8.02
C ASN A 34 -15.99 39.90 -7.42
N ASP A 35 -15.59 41.09 -6.97
CA ASP A 35 -16.34 42.33 -6.75
C ASP A 35 -17.89 42.23 -6.72
N GLU A 36 -18.45 41.69 -5.64
CA GLU A 36 -19.81 42.03 -5.21
C GLU A 36 -19.71 43.08 -4.09
N ALA A 37 -20.38 44.22 -4.26
CA ALA A 37 -20.41 45.29 -3.26
C ALA A 37 -20.96 44.78 -1.92
N LEU A 38 -20.27 45.08 -0.82
CA LEU A 38 -20.71 44.75 0.53
C LEU A 38 -22.00 45.51 0.84
N ASN A 39 -23.12 44.80 0.97
CA ASN A 39 -24.35 45.40 1.45
C ASN A 39 -24.45 45.19 2.96
N THR A 40 -24.02 46.20 3.71
CA THR A 40 -23.95 46.17 5.19
C THR A 40 -25.30 45.88 5.86
N GLN A 41 -26.43 46.12 5.20
CA GLN A 41 -27.76 45.86 5.77
C GLN A 41 -28.21 44.40 5.66
N ASP A 42 -27.86 43.70 4.58
CA ASP A 42 -28.26 42.30 4.35
C ASP A 42 -27.20 41.29 4.84
N ASP A 43 -25.92 41.63 4.74
CA ASP A 43 -24.81 40.72 5.09
C ASP A 43 -24.58 40.58 6.61
N LEU A 44 -25.09 41.52 7.41
CA LEU A 44 -24.91 41.60 8.87
C LEU A 44 -26.19 41.24 9.66
N GLN A 45 -27.24 40.69 9.03
CA GLN A 45 -28.55 40.48 9.68
C GLN A 45 -28.56 39.53 10.91
N GLY A 46 -27.41 38.96 11.31
CA GLY A 46 -27.22 38.11 12.49
C GLY A 46 -26.45 38.76 13.66
N PHE A 47 -25.44 38.05 14.19
CA PHE A 47 -24.73 38.33 15.46
C PHE A 47 -24.10 39.74 15.60
N PHE A 48 -23.88 40.45 14.49
CA PHE A 48 -23.25 41.78 14.47
C PHE A 48 -24.24 42.95 14.32
N ARG A 49 -25.56 42.71 14.46
CA ARG A 49 -26.57 43.79 14.38
C ARG A 49 -26.23 44.93 15.35
N GLY A 50 -26.05 46.13 14.79
CA GLY A 50 -25.85 47.37 15.55
C GLY A 50 -24.40 47.80 15.77
N LEU A 51 -23.40 47.01 15.33
CA LEU A 51 -21.99 47.43 15.39
C LEU A 51 -21.55 48.09 14.07
N PRO A 52 -20.80 49.21 14.13
CA PRO A 52 -20.15 49.78 12.94
C PRO A 52 -19.18 48.77 12.31
N ILE A 53 -19.06 48.80 10.97
CA ILE A 53 -18.23 47.85 10.21
C ILE A 53 -16.75 47.92 10.63
N GLU A 54 -16.28 49.08 11.07
CA GLU A 54 -14.94 49.31 11.58
C GLU A 54 -14.68 48.50 12.86
N ILE A 55 -15.67 48.45 13.75
CA ILE A 55 -15.57 47.67 15.00
C ILE A 55 -15.58 46.17 14.68
N ILE A 56 -16.43 45.75 13.74
CA ILE A 56 -16.46 44.37 13.27
C ILE A 56 -15.11 44.00 12.67
N HIS A 57 -14.55 44.82 11.78
CA HIS A 57 -13.22 44.58 11.21
C HIS A 57 -12.13 44.54 12.29
N GLN A 58 -12.16 45.44 13.28
CA GLN A 58 -11.22 45.40 14.40
C GLN A 58 -11.30 44.10 15.19
N ILE A 59 -12.52 43.62 15.50
CA ILE A 59 -12.73 42.34 16.20
C ILE A 59 -12.18 41.19 15.36
N LEU A 60 -12.53 41.15 14.07
CA LEU A 60 -12.09 40.09 13.17
C LEU A 60 -10.56 40.08 12.97
N LEU A 61 -9.90 41.23 12.96
CA LEU A 61 -8.43 41.33 12.84
C LEU A 61 -7.67 40.79 14.05
N GLN A 62 -8.33 40.63 15.20
CA GLN A 62 -7.77 39.98 16.39
C GLN A 62 -7.95 38.45 16.39
N LEU A 63 -8.75 37.91 15.46
CA LEU A 63 -8.94 36.47 15.34
C LEU A 63 -7.76 35.81 14.61
N ASP A 64 -7.50 34.56 14.98
CA ASP A 64 -6.55 33.73 14.27
C ASP A 64 -7.06 33.33 12.89
N LEU A 65 -6.14 32.96 11.99
CA LEU A 65 -6.45 32.64 10.60
C LEU A 65 -7.38 31.42 10.45
N THR A 66 -7.32 30.46 11.37
CA THR A 66 -8.22 29.29 11.37
C THR A 66 -9.64 29.68 11.82
N SER A 67 -9.75 30.51 12.84
CA SER A 67 -11.01 31.05 13.35
C SER A 67 -11.70 31.92 12.30
N LEU A 68 -10.94 32.76 11.59
CA LEU A 68 -11.45 33.52 10.45
C LEU A 68 -11.94 32.61 9.31
N ALA A 69 -11.17 31.57 8.98
CA ALA A 69 -11.57 30.58 7.99
C ALA A 69 -12.87 29.85 8.37
N ASN A 70 -12.99 29.44 9.64
CA ASN A 70 -14.19 28.78 10.15
C ASN A 70 -15.39 29.73 10.15
N LEU A 71 -15.19 30.97 10.58
CA LEU A 71 -16.22 32.01 10.63
C LEU A 71 -16.74 32.33 9.21
N ALA A 72 -15.86 32.40 8.22
CA ALA A 72 -16.22 32.56 6.81
C ALA A 72 -17.04 31.38 6.24
N CYS A 73 -17.03 30.21 6.88
CA CYS A 73 -17.82 29.06 6.47
C CYS A 73 -19.24 29.02 7.06
N THR A 74 -19.58 29.92 7.98
CA THR A 74 -20.87 29.88 8.71
C THR A 74 -22.04 30.45 7.91
N SER A 75 -21.83 31.54 7.16
CA SER A 75 -22.86 32.17 6.35
C SER A 75 -22.24 32.95 5.17
N LYS A 76 -23.04 33.22 4.14
CA LYS A 76 -22.60 34.03 2.98
C LYS A 76 -22.26 35.47 3.36
N GLY A 77 -23.05 36.09 4.24
CA GLY A 77 -22.80 37.45 4.72
C GLY A 77 -21.52 37.55 5.56
N THR A 78 -21.33 36.61 6.48
CA THR A 78 -20.09 36.52 7.29
C THR A 78 -18.86 36.27 6.41
N ARG A 79 -18.98 35.44 5.36
CA ARG A 79 -17.91 35.24 4.38
C ARG A 79 -17.55 36.55 3.68
N ARG A 80 -18.53 37.32 3.23
CA ARG A 80 -18.30 38.62 2.57
C ARG A 80 -17.55 39.58 3.49
N VAL A 81 -17.98 39.69 4.75
CA VAL A 81 -17.31 40.57 5.75
C VAL A 81 -15.88 40.11 6.04
N VAL A 82 -15.64 38.80 6.21
CA VAL A 82 -14.27 38.28 6.42
C VAL A 82 -13.40 38.51 5.18
N CYS A 83 -13.94 38.26 3.98
CA CYS A 83 -13.23 38.51 2.72
C CYS A 83 -13.03 40.00 2.42
N ALA A 84 -13.75 40.90 3.09
CA ALA A 84 -13.60 42.36 2.97
C ALA A 84 -12.45 42.94 3.81
N LEU A 85 -11.86 42.15 4.70
CA LEU A 85 -10.79 42.60 5.58
C LEU A 85 -9.56 43.03 4.76
N PRO A 86 -9.13 44.32 4.81
CA PRO A 86 -8.06 44.83 3.96
C PRO A 86 -6.72 44.09 4.14
N GLU A 87 -6.36 43.78 5.38
CA GLU A 87 -5.12 43.06 5.72
C GLU A 87 -5.15 41.63 5.17
N LEU A 88 -6.29 40.94 5.32
CA LEU A 88 -6.46 39.59 4.80
C LEU A 88 -6.45 39.57 3.27
N GLN A 89 -7.11 40.53 2.62
CA GLN A 89 -7.08 40.68 1.17
C GLN A 89 -5.65 40.91 0.66
N ARG A 90 -4.89 41.79 1.31
CA ARG A 90 -3.48 42.03 0.95
C ARG A 90 -2.62 40.78 1.13
N LEU A 91 -2.83 40.02 2.20
CA LEU A 91 -2.14 38.75 2.41
C LEU A 91 -2.46 37.72 1.32
N LEU A 92 -3.74 37.59 0.93
CA LEU A 92 -4.16 36.66 -0.10
C LEU A 92 -3.65 37.05 -1.49
N ASN A 93 -3.61 38.35 -1.80
CA ASN A 93 -3.20 38.86 -3.12
C ASN A 93 -1.68 38.88 -3.29
N TYR A 94 -0.93 39.32 -2.26
CA TYR A 94 0.51 39.56 -2.38
C TYR A 94 1.38 38.48 -1.70
N ALA A 95 0.82 37.71 -0.76
CA ALA A 95 1.54 36.65 -0.05
C ALA A 95 0.79 35.30 -0.02
N PRO A 96 0.24 34.80 -1.16
CA PRO A 96 -0.49 33.54 -1.18
C PRO A 96 0.39 32.34 -0.76
N ASP A 97 1.70 32.42 -0.99
CA ASP A 97 2.68 31.41 -0.60
C ASP A 97 2.82 31.25 0.91
N ALA A 98 2.84 32.37 1.63
CA ALA A 98 2.87 32.37 3.08
C ALA A 98 1.58 31.77 3.64
N MET A 99 0.42 32.15 3.08
CA MET A 99 -0.88 31.60 3.47
C MET A 99 -0.95 30.09 3.22
N ARG A 100 -0.45 29.61 2.07
CA ARG A 100 -0.35 28.17 1.79
C ARG A 100 0.55 27.46 2.79
N ALA A 101 1.69 28.03 3.16
CA ALA A 101 2.59 27.45 4.15
C ALA A 101 1.95 27.37 5.54
N VAL A 102 1.22 28.41 5.96
CA VAL A 102 0.47 28.44 7.23
C VAL A 102 -0.58 27.33 7.28
N THR A 103 -1.39 27.19 6.22
CA THR A 103 -2.39 26.13 6.16
C THR A 103 -1.77 24.74 6.10
N ALA A 104 -0.70 24.58 5.32
CA ALA A 104 -0.03 23.29 5.17
C ALA A 104 0.69 22.85 6.45
N ALA A 105 1.20 23.80 7.24
CA ALA A 105 1.84 23.53 8.52
C ALA A 105 0.86 23.41 9.69
N GLU A 106 -0.45 23.60 9.45
CA GLU A 106 -1.54 23.50 10.44
C GLU A 106 -1.39 24.47 11.64
N VAL A 107 -0.68 25.58 11.44
CA VAL A 107 -0.40 26.61 12.48
C VAL A 107 -1.35 27.80 12.46
N GLY A 108 -2.37 27.79 11.61
CA GLY A 108 -3.30 28.92 11.45
C GLY A 108 -3.97 29.36 12.75
N HIS A 109 -4.16 28.43 13.69
CA HIS A 109 -4.77 28.68 15.01
C HIS A 109 -3.87 29.51 15.95
N ARG A 110 -2.57 29.65 15.64
CA ARG A 110 -1.62 30.46 16.43
C ARG A 110 -1.40 31.85 15.84
N LEU A 111 -1.82 32.07 14.61
CA LEU A 111 -1.43 33.23 13.83
C LEU A 111 -2.60 34.18 13.71
N ILE A 112 -2.47 35.34 14.36
CA ILE A 112 -3.43 36.43 14.24
C ILE A 112 -3.20 37.13 12.90
N CYS A 113 -4.29 37.41 12.17
CA CYS A 113 -4.21 37.98 10.82
C CYS A 113 -3.43 39.32 10.80
N SER A 114 -3.70 40.21 11.76
CA SER A 114 -3.04 41.50 11.85
C SER A 114 -1.53 41.39 12.13
N ASP A 115 -1.10 40.41 12.93
CA ASP A 115 0.32 40.20 13.24
C ASP A 115 1.10 39.65 12.05
N VAL A 116 0.52 38.68 11.33
CA VAL A 116 1.12 38.14 10.10
C VAL A 116 1.29 39.25 9.05
N TYR A 117 0.28 40.10 8.90
CA TYR A 117 0.33 41.24 7.98
C TYR A 117 1.44 42.23 8.34
N LYS A 118 1.51 42.65 9.61
CA LYS A 118 2.56 43.56 10.10
C LYS A 118 3.96 42.99 9.86
N GLN A 119 4.14 41.70 10.12
CA GLN A 119 5.44 41.03 9.98
C GLN A 119 5.88 40.88 8.53
N LEU A 120 4.95 40.61 7.61
CA LEU A 120 5.29 40.48 6.18
C LEU A 120 5.62 41.83 5.52
N ILE A 121 5.11 42.94 6.05
CA ILE A 121 5.43 44.28 5.56
C ILE A 121 6.76 44.80 6.11
N LYS A 122 7.05 44.51 7.38
CA LYS A 122 8.29 44.96 8.01
C LYS A 122 9.50 44.36 7.30
N PRO A 123 10.44 45.12 6.70
CA PRO A 123 11.57 44.54 5.96
C PRO A 123 12.65 43.93 6.88
N ASP A 124 12.66 44.33 8.16
CA ASP A 124 13.75 44.07 9.08
C ASP A 124 13.50 42.87 10.00
N CYS A 125 14.59 42.25 10.44
CA CYS A 125 14.67 41.19 11.42
C CYS A 125 14.36 41.75 12.82
N ASP A 126 13.48 41.08 13.56
CA ASP A 126 13.04 41.48 14.90
C ASP A 126 14.17 41.52 15.94
N ASP A 127 15.23 40.72 15.76
CA ASP A 127 16.31 40.59 16.76
C ASP A 127 17.55 41.44 16.47
N CYS A 128 17.83 41.76 15.20
CA CYS A 128 19.08 42.44 14.83
C CYS A 128 18.94 43.55 13.77
N ASN A 129 17.71 43.92 13.38
CA ASN A 129 17.40 44.96 12.40
C ASN A 129 18.11 44.83 11.03
N ARG A 130 18.61 43.65 10.69
CA ARG A 130 19.08 43.29 9.34
C ARG A 130 17.89 42.88 8.46
N PRO A 131 18.01 42.83 7.12
CA PRO A 131 16.92 42.32 6.28
C PRO A 131 16.44 40.94 6.76
N GLY A 132 15.15 40.86 7.04
CA GLY A 132 14.48 39.65 7.48
C GLY A 132 14.02 38.85 6.27
N GLU A 133 14.61 37.69 6.04
CA GLU A 133 14.30 36.83 4.88
C GLU A 133 13.26 35.76 5.22
N TYR A 134 13.14 35.39 6.49
CA TYR A 134 12.33 34.27 6.94
C TYR A 134 11.24 34.72 7.91
N LEU A 135 10.03 34.17 7.75
CA LEU A 135 8.96 34.28 8.73
C LEU A 135 8.91 33.00 9.57
N HIS A 136 9.15 33.10 10.88
CA HIS A 136 9.06 31.97 11.79
C HIS A 136 7.61 31.69 12.18
N LEU A 137 7.04 30.60 11.67
CA LEU A 137 5.61 30.31 11.74
C LEU A 137 5.06 30.00 13.15
N LEU A 138 5.88 29.49 14.08
CA LEU A 138 5.42 29.17 15.44
C LEU A 138 5.29 30.41 16.33
N VAL A 139 6.10 31.45 16.06
CA VAL A 139 6.21 32.66 16.90
C VAL A 139 5.69 33.91 16.19
N CYS A 140 5.49 33.84 14.86
CA CYS A 140 5.15 34.98 14.00
C CYS A 140 6.17 36.13 14.10
N LYS A 141 7.44 35.83 13.89
CA LYS A 141 8.53 36.81 13.87
C LYS A 141 9.30 36.78 12.57
N ARG A 142 9.70 37.95 12.07
CA ARG A 142 10.56 38.07 10.90
C ARG A 142 12.02 38.03 11.31
N LEU A 143 12.79 37.12 10.71
CA LEU A 143 14.17 36.82 11.10
C LEU A 143 15.10 36.79 9.89
N CYS A 144 16.35 37.19 10.10
CA CYS A 144 17.44 36.91 9.16
C CYS A 144 17.97 35.48 9.36
N ALA A 145 18.63 34.92 8.34
CA ALA A 145 19.19 33.57 8.39
C ALA A 145 20.08 33.34 9.63
N LYS A 146 20.91 34.33 9.99
CA LYS A 146 21.82 34.25 11.14
C LYS A 146 21.06 34.12 12.46
N CYS A 147 20.06 34.96 12.70
CA CYS A 147 19.27 34.92 13.94
C CYS A 147 18.48 33.61 14.04
N LEU A 148 17.92 33.13 12.93
CA LEU A 148 17.18 31.87 12.92
C LEU A 148 18.04 30.66 13.31
N ILE A 149 19.30 30.61 12.85
CA ILE A 149 20.20 29.47 13.10
C ILE A 149 20.91 29.57 14.46
N THR A 150 21.38 30.78 14.83
CA THR A 150 22.21 30.97 16.02
C THR A 150 21.38 31.08 17.30
N ASN A 151 20.17 31.63 17.24
CA ASN A 151 19.36 31.83 18.44
C ASN A 151 18.64 30.52 18.83
N PRO A 152 18.94 29.92 19.99
CA PRO A 152 18.31 28.67 20.41
C PRO A 152 16.79 28.80 20.63
N ARG A 153 16.26 30.03 20.80
CA ARG A 153 14.83 30.27 20.98
C ARG A 153 13.98 29.85 19.78
N TYR A 154 14.51 29.94 18.56
CA TYR A 154 13.78 29.55 17.34
C TYR A 154 14.00 28.09 16.94
N ARG A 155 14.69 27.31 17.78
CA ARG A 155 14.91 25.89 17.53
C ARG A 155 13.69 25.11 17.98
N ALA A 156 12.82 24.81 17.02
CA ALA A 156 11.66 23.96 17.28
C ALA A 156 12.08 22.56 17.74
N LEU A 157 11.33 22.00 18.70
CA LEU A 157 11.59 20.70 19.30
C LEU A 157 10.59 19.66 18.80
N ARG A 158 11.03 18.40 18.68
CA ARG A 158 10.09 17.28 18.54
C ARG A 158 9.50 16.94 19.92
N PRO A 159 8.27 16.42 19.99
CA PRO A 159 7.64 16.00 21.25
C PRO A 159 8.55 15.12 22.12
N MET A 160 9.20 14.12 21.50
CA MET A 160 10.12 13.23 22.23
C MET A 160 11.36 13.97 22.75
N GLN A 161 11.88 14.94 21.99
CA GLN A 161 13.03 15.75 22.43
C GLN A 161 12.67 16.64 23.61
N ALA A 162 11.44 17.18 23.65
CA ALA A 162 10.96 17.95 24.79
C ALA A 162 10.82 17.08 26.05
N VAL A 163 10.28 15.86 25.91
CA VAL A 163 10.20 14.87 27.02
C VAL A 163 11.59 14.51 27.54
N GLU A 164 12.52 14.20 26.65
CA GLU A 164 13.89 13.81 27.00
C GLU A 164 14.69 14.93 27.65
N GLN A 165 14.54 16.18 27.17
CA GLN A 165 15.36 17.31 27.63
C GLN A 165 14.79 18.02 28.87
N TYR A 166 13.48 17.96 29.09
CA TYR A 166 12.80 18.70 30.17
C TYR A 166 12.10 17.79 31.19
N SER A 167 12.19 16.46 31.01
CA SER A 167 11.56 15.46 31.89
C SER A 167 10.06 15.67 32.06
N LEU A 168 9.37 16.00 30.96
CA LEU A 168 7.94 16.27 30.95
C LEU A 168 7.13 15.02 30.59
N PRO A 169 5.89 14.87 31.10
CA PRO A 169 5.01 13.80 30.69
C PRO A 169 4.60 13.97 29.20
N LEU A 170 4.64 12.87 28.44
CA LEU A 170 4.37 12.88 27.00
C LEU A 170 2.93 13.33 26.68
N CYS A 171 1.96 13.01 27.54
CA CYS A 171 0.56 13.42 27.37
C CYS A 171 0.40 14.94 27.32
N ASP A 172 1.17 15.68 28.12
CA ASP A 172 1.03 17.14 28.19
C ASP A 172 1.81 17.80 27.05
N VAL A 173 2.98 17.26 26.71
CA VAL A 173 3.77 17.73 25.55
C VAL A 173 3.01 17.54 24.23
N THR A 174 2.27 16.43 24.07
CA THR A 174 1.49 16.17 22.84
C THR A 174 0.25 17.07 22.68
N ARG A 175 -0.21 17.71 23.77
CA ARG A 175 -1.30 18.70 23.75
C ARG A 175 -0.82 20.10 23.35
N LEU A 176 0.49 20.35 23.35
CA LEU A 176 1.03 21.65 22.99
C LEU A 176 0.78 21.98 21.50
N PRO A 177 0.54 23.25 21.16
CA PRO A 177 0.38 23.70 19.78
C PRO A 177 1.64 23.38 18.96
N ALA A 178 1.48 22.56 17.91
CA ALA A 178 2.58 22.10 17.07
C ALA A 178 2.40 22.49 15.60
N ALA A 179 3.51 22.83 14.95
CA ALA A 179 3.59 22.91 13.49
C ALA A 179 3.85 21.52 12.92
N VAL A 180 3.08 21.13 11.91
CA VAL A 180 3.33 19.90 11.15
C VAL A 180 4.22 20.23 9.97
N VAL A 181 5.32 19.50 9.77
CA VAL A 181 6.13 19.66 8.56
C VAL A 181 5.33 19.09 7.38
N PRO A 182 4.91 19.93 6.40
CA PRO A 182 4.02 19.49 5.34
C PRO A 182 4.66 18.44 4.43
N GLY A 183 3.81 17.59 3.84
CA GLY A 183 4.23 16.60 2.86
C GLY A 183 4.59 17.23 1.52
N TYR A 184 5.66 16.74 0.88
CA TYR A 184 6.11 17.23 -0.41
C TYR A 184 5.21 16.81 -1.59
N SER A 185 5.15 17.65 -2.63
CA SER A 185 4.44 17.37 -3.87
C SER A 185 4.94 16.08 -4.57
N PRO A 186 4.11 15.43 -5.41
CA PRO A 186 4.48 14.21 -6.14
C PRO A 186 5.73 14.37 -7.03
N LEU A 187 5.93 15.57 -7.58
CA LEU A 187 7.11 15.93 -8.38
C LEU A 187 8.39 15.93 -7.53
N TRP A 188 8.33 16.46 -6.31
CA TRP A 188 9.47 16.42 -5.39
C TRP A 188 9.74 15.01 -4.86
N ARG A 189 8.71 14.14 -4.72
CA ARG A 189 8.92 12.71 -4.46
C ARG A 189 9.75 12.05 -5.56
N LYS A 190 9.57 12.42 -6.84
CA LYS A 190 10.39 11.93 -7.96
C LYS A 190 11.81 12.51 -7.92
N ALA A 191 11.97 13.81 -7.70
CA ALA A 191 13.28 14.46 -7.56
C ALA A 191 14.10 13.88 -6.39
N ARG A 192 13.44 13.57 -5.26
CA ARG A 192 14.08 12.90 -4.12
C ARG A 192 14.61 11.51 -4.46
N ARG A 193 13.93 10.74 -5.31
CA ARG A 193 14.46 9.44 -5.80
C ARG A 193 15.75 9.62 -6.59
N VAL A 194 15.88 10.72 -7.33
CA VAL A 194 17.10 11.09 -8.06
C VAL A 194 18.22 11.48 -7.08
N ILE A 195 17.92 12.28 -6.06
CA ILE A 195 18.90 12.71 -5.04
C ILE A 195 19.33 11.55 -4.12
N HIS A 196 18.43 10.62 -3.79
CA HIS A 196 18.78 9.43 -3.01
C HIS A 196 19.72 8.49 -3.78
N ARG A 197 19.61 8.47 -5.11
CA ARG A 197 20.57 7.80 -6.02
C ARG A 197 21.97 8.42 -5.96
N MET A 198 22.10 9.66 -5.51
CA MET A 198 23.37 10.39 -5.32
C MET A 198 23.96 10.23 -3.91
N GLN A 199 23.51 9.25 -3.10
CA GLN A 199 24.03 8.95 -1.74
C GLN A 199 23.95 10.11 -0.72
N ILE A 200 23.14 11.14 -0.95
CA ILE A 200 22.92 12.19 0.05
C ILE A 200 21.86 11.70 1.04
N ASN A 201 22.27 11.39 2.28
CA ASN A 201 21.41 10.95 3.37
C ASN A 201 20.51 12.10 3.90
N ILE A 202 19.41 12.37 3.20
CA ILE A 202 18.40 13.33 3.66
C ILE A 202 17.33 12.61 4.51
N ILE A 203 17.37 12.84 5.83
CA ILE A 203 16.39 12.32 6.79
C ILE A 203 14.98 12.75 6.35
N ASN A 204 14.02 11.82 6.36
CA ASN A 204 12.63 12.17 6.07
C ASN A 204 12.02 12.98 7.21
N THR A 205 11.89 14.29 7.00
CA THR A 205 11.29 15.23 7.95
C THR A 205 9.80 15.47 7.73
N THR A 206 9.20 14.92 6.67
CA THR A 206 7.77 15.09 6.39
C THR A 206 6.91 14.49 7.49
N GLY A 207 5.89 15.22 7.93
CA GLY A 207 4.97 14.78 8.98
C GLY A 207 5.52 14.92 10.39
N TRP A 208 6.73 15.49 10.57
CA TRP A 208 7.24 15.78 11.90
C TRP A 208 6.38 16.85 12.58
N LYS A 209 6.03 16.63 13.85
CA LYS A 209 5.43 17.64 14.71
C LYS A 209 6.55 18.42 15.40
N LEU A 210 6.49 19.74 15.27
CA LEU A 210 7.47 20.69 15.81
C LEU A 210 6.76 21.61 16.80
N ILE A 211 7.25 21.64 18.03
CA ILE A 211 6.72 22.45 19.12
C ILE A 211 7.68 23.62 19.36
N ASP A 212 7.12 24.76 19.73
CA ASP A 212 7.93 25.92 20.10
C ASP A 212 8.64 25.71 21.44
N GLN A 213 9.86 26.21 21.54
CA GLN A 213 10.67 26.07 22.74
C GLN A 213 10.05 26.79 23.95
N GLU A 214 9.34 27.89 23.74
CA GLU A 214 8.72 28.65 24.83
C GLU A 214 7.52 27.93 25.44
N ASP A 215 6.70 27.28 24.61
CA ASP A 215 5.55 26.51 25.11
C ASP A 215 6.01 25.36 26.01
N VAL A 216 7.13 24.72 25.64
CA VAL A 216 7.79 23.68 26.46
C VAL A 216 8.33 24.28 27.76
N ASN A 217 8.93 25.48 27.71
CA ASN A 217 9.42 26.15 28.91
C ASN A 217 8.29 26.50 29.88
N ARG A 218 7.15 27.00 29.38
CA ARG A 218 5.96 27.29 30.20
C ARG A 218 5.43 26.02 30.87
N LEU A 219 5.24 24.95 30.10
CA LEU A 219 4.81 23.66 30.64
C LEU A 219 5.81 23.09 31.67
N CYS A 220 7.11 23.33 31.45
CA CYS A 220 8.16 22.93 32.40
C CYS A 220 8.09 23.72 33.71
N ILE A 221 7.81 25.02 33.66
CA ILE A 221 7.61 25.83 34.86
C ILE A 221 6.34 25.39 35.60
N GLU A 222 5.26 25.08 34.88
CA GLU A 222 4.02 24.56 35.48
C GLU A 222 4.22 23.19 36.17
N THR A 223 5.02 22.31 35.57
CA THR A 223 5.23 20.94 36.07
C THR A 223 6.29 20.87 37.17
N HIS A 224 7.43 21.54 36.97
CA HIS A 224 8.64 21.40 37.79
C HIS A 224 8.98 22.67 38.58
N GLY A 225 8.22 23.76 38.43
CA GLY A 225 8.46 25.06 39.07
C GLY A 225 9.59 25.89 38.44
N SER A 226 10.57 25.23 37.81
CA SER A 226 11.68 25.90 37.11
C SER A 226 12.16 25.07 35.92
N VAL A 227 12.55 25.77 34.84
CA VAL A 227 13.11 25.15 33.63
C VAL A 227 14.41 24.39 33.94
N ASP A 228 15.25 24.94 34.81
CA ASP A 228 16.53 24.32 35.16
C ASP A 228 16.34 23.04 35.97
N GLN A 229 15.29 22.99 36.80
CA GLN A 229 14.93 21.81 37.56
C GLN A 229 14.47 20.67 36.64
N GLY A 230 13.61 20.96 35.66
CA GLY A 230 13.19 19.97 34.66
C GLY A 230 14.37 19.43 33.85
N LYS A 231 15.31 20.30 33.44
CA LYS A 231 16.54 19.89 32.74
C LYS A 231 17.49 19.04 33.61
N ARG A 232 17.62 19.36 34.90
CA ARG A 232 18.41 18.54 35.83
C ARG A 232 17.81 17.16 36.01
N LEU A 233 16.50 17.07 36.26
CA LEU A 233 15.79 15.79 36.37
C LEU A 233 15.91 14.94 35.10
N ALA A 234 15.83 15.58 33.92
CA ALA A 234 16.10 14.94 32.64
C ALA A 234 17.52 14.38 32.55
N SER A 235 18.52 15.19 32.93
CA SER A 235 19.92 14.78 32.93
C SER A 235 20.20 13.63 33.91
N GLU A 236 19.57 13.65 35.10
CA GLU A 236 19.66 12.58 36.09
C GLU A 236 18.97 11.29 35.64
N ARG A 237 17.82 11.41 34.95
CA ARG A 237 17.15 10.26 34.35
C ARG A 237 18.02 9.65 33.25
N LEU A 238 18.65 10.48 32.41
CA LEU A 238 19.57 10.04 31.37
C LEU A 238 20.85 9.42 31.96
N THR A 239 21.39 9.97 33.05
CA THR A 239 22.57 9.39 33.72
C THR A 239 22.25 8.09 34.42
N LYS A 240 21.06 7.93 35.04
CA LYS A 240 20.58 6.66 35.59
C LYS A 240 20.37 5.59 34.52
N LEU A 241 19.89 5.97 33.34
CA LEU A 241 19.81 5.07 32.18
C LEU A 241 21.19 4.71 31.60
N ARG A 242 22.20 5.57 31.79
CA ARG A 242 23.60 5.31 31.38
C ARG A 242 24.46 4.63 32.46
N ALA A 243 24.04 4.66 33.73
CA ALA A 243 24.78 4.10 34.86
C ALA A 243 25.04 2.57 34.80
N PRO A 244 24.23 1.71 34.13
CA PRO A 244 24.59 0.31 33.96
C PRO A 244 25.74 0.05 32.97
N TYR A 245 26.27 1.09 32.30
CA TYR A 245 27.19 0.97 31.16
C TYR A 245 28.63 1.45 31.45
N ASN A 246 29.11 1.30 32.69
CA ASN A 246 30.53 1.53 33.04
C ASN A 246 31.24 0.22 33.41
N SER A 247 31.36 -0.67 32.43
CA SER A 247 32.43 -1.67 32.34
C SER A 247 32.79 -1.74 30.85
N PRO A 248 34.05 -1.98 30.44
CA PRO A 248 34.45 -1.77 29.05
C PRO A 248 33.85 -2.88 28.16
N MET A 249 32.61 -2.67 27.71
CA MET A 249 31.98 -3.45 26.64
C MET A 249 32.71 -3.12 25.34
N THR A 250 33.25 -4.14 24.70
CA THR A 250 33.83 -4.06 23.36
C THR A 250 32.78 -3.59 22.36
N ASN A 251 33.21 -2.88 21.30
CA ASN A 251 32.33 -2.28 20.27
C ASN A 251 31.34 -3.29 19.64
N GLU A 252 31.67 -4.58 19.67
CA GLU A 252 30.84 -5.69 19.18
C GLU A 252 29.59 -5.90 20.06
N ALA A 253 29.73 -5.84 21.39
CA ALA A 253 28.63 -6.01 22.33
C ALA A 253 27.65 -4.81 22.34
N TRP A 254 28.14 -3.60 22.03
CA TRP A 254 27.30 -2.41 21.86
C TRP A 254 26.47 -2.47 20.57
N LEU A 255 27.06 -3.00 19.49
CA LEU A 255 26.34 -3.23 18.23
C LEU A 255 25.24 -4.27 18.41
N GLU A 256 25.50 -5.37 19.14
CA GLU A 256 24.48 -6.37 19.47
C GLU A 256 23.37 -5.79 20.36
N SER A 257 23.68 -5.08 21.45
CA SER A 257 22.66 -4.51 22.34
C SER A 257 21.81 -3.40 21.70
N SER A 258 22.40 -2.55 20.85
CA SER A 258 21.68 -1.53 20.07
C SER A 258 20.79 -2.15 18.99
N MET A 259 21.23 -3.26 18.38
CA MET A 259 20.41 -4.04 17.46
C MET A 259 19.27 -4.74 18.19
N ASP A 260 19.49 -5.28 19.38
CA ASP A 260 18.45 -5.95 20.18
C ASP A 260 17.41 -4.99 20.75
N GLN A 261 17.81 -3.78 21.17
CA GLN A 261 16.88 -2.73 21.62
C GLN A 261 16.04 -2.16 20.46
N ARG A 262 16.61 -2.13 19.24
CA ARG A 262 15.83 -1.83 18.02
C ARG A 262 14.93 -3.01 17.61
N ARG A 263 15.38 -4.25 17.77
CA ARG A 263 14.57 -5.46 17.48
C ARG A 263 13.36 -5.56 18.42
N SER A 264 13.54 -5.36 19.73
CA SER A 264 12.46 -5.39 20.73
C SER A 264 11.47 -4.23 20.57
N GLY A 265 11.94 -3.03 20.22
CA GLY A 265 11.04 -1.93 19.85
C GLY A 265 10.29 -2.18 18.52
N LEU A 266 10.89 -2.93 17.60
CA LEU A 266 10.25 -3.32 16.34
C LEU A 266 9.18 -4.39 16.53
N THR A 267 9.42 -5.40 17.37
CA THR A 267 8.43 -6.45 17.70
C THR A 267 7.25 -5.83 18.42
N ALA A 268 7.49 -5.03 19.47
CA ALA A 268 6.44 -4.34 20.21
C ALA A 268 5.58 -3.43 19.32
N SER A 269 6.17 -2.72 18.36
CA SER A 269 5.40 -1.88 17.41
C SER A 269 4.52 -2.69 16.45
N ARG A 270 4.92 -3.92 16.09
CA ARG A 270 4.13 -4.80 15.22
C ARG A 270 3.04 -5.52 16.00
N GLU A 271 3.35 -5.96 17.22
CA GLU A 271 2.39 -6.56 18.16
C GLU A 271 1.27 -5.56 18.47
N ASN A 272 1.62 -4.32 18.84
CA ASN A 272 0.64 -3.26 19.10
C ASN A 272 -0.25 -3.00 17.88
N PHE A 273 0.34 -2.86 16.68
CA PHE A 273 -0.47 -2.66 15.46
C PHE A 273 -1.34 -3.88 15.14
N ALA A 274 -0.87 -5.10 15.39
CA ALA A 274 -1.64 -6.31 15.12
C ALA A 274 -2.82 -6.45 16.10
N ILE A 275 -2.64 -6.06 17.37
CA ILE A 275 -3.71 -5.96 18.37
C ILE A 275 -4.70 -4.86 17.97
N ASP A 276 -4.20 -3.69 17.55
CA ASP A 276 -5.04 -2.59 17.07
C ASP A 276 -5.85 -3.00 15.83
N LEU A 277 -5.22 -3.67 14.86
CA LEU A 277 -5.89 -4.16 13.65
C LEU A 277 -6.94 -5.23 13.98
N GLU A 278 -6.69 -6.10 14.95
CA GLU A 278 -7.66 -7.07 15.45
C GLU A 278 -8.86 -6.38 16.11
N SER A 279 -8.61 -5.40 16.97
CA SER A 279 -9.66 -4.61 17.61
C SER A 279 -10.49 -3.82 16.59
N LEU A 280 -9.82 -3.24 15.59
CA LEU A 280 -10.44 -2.50 14.51
C LEU A 280 -11.22 -3.42 13.59
N ALA A 281 -10.75 -4.63 13.31
CA ALA A 281 -11.48 -5.60 12.50
C ALA A 281 -12.75 -6.11 13.18
N SER A 282 -12.77 -6.10 14.52
CA SER A 282 -13.95 -6.43 15.34
C SER A 282 -14.98 -5.29 15.38
N THR A 283 -14.57 -4.06 15.08
CA THR A 283 -15.45 -2.90 14.92
C THR A 283 -15.74 -2.65 13.43
N ASP A 284 -16.92 -2.13 13.07
CA ASP A 284 -17.24 -1.83 11.66
C ASP A 284 -16.60 -0.52 11.16
N LYS A 285 -15.46 -0.13 11.75
CA LYS A 285 -14.74 1.10 11.43
C LYS A 285 -13.81 0.86 10.24
N GLY A 286 -13.71 1.86 9.36
CA GLY A 286 -12.89 1.79 8.16
C GLY A 286 -11.42 1.50 8.45
N ILE A 287 -10.87 0.50 7.77
CA ILE A 287 -9.48 0.07 7.91
C ILE A 287 -8.61 0.83 6.91
N SER A 288 -7.56 1.48 7.41
CA SER A 288 -6.60 2.24 6.60
C SER A 288 -5.66 1.30 5.82
N LEU A 289 -5.78 1.30 4.50
CA LEU A 289 -4.99 0.47 3.59
C LEU A 289 -3.49 0.77 3.64
N SER A 290 -3.12 2.05 3.83
CA SER A 290 -1.72 2.49 3.87
C SER A 290 -0.97 1.98 5.09
N ASP A 291 -1.68 1.82 6.22
CA ASP A 291 -1.08 1.32 7.44
C ASP A 291 -0.79 -0.18 7.29
N ILE A 292 -1.74 -0.96 6.75
CA ILE A 292 -1.51 -2.39 6.45
C ILE A 292 -0.30 -2.55 5.52
N GLU A 293 -0.19 -1.77 4.44
CA GLU A 293 0.96 -1.83 3.52
C GLU A 293 2.29 -1.57 4.25
N HIS A 294 2.35 -0.52 5.06
CA HIS A 294 3.55 -0.16 5.81
C HIS A 294 4.00 -1.28 6.76
N TYR A 295 3.06 -1.86 7.51
CA TYR A 295 3.36 -2.93 8.47
C TYR A 295 3.64 -4.28 7.78
N SER A 296 2.98 -4.60 6.67
CA SER A 296 3.30 -5.78 5.85
C SER A 296 4.71 -5.70 5.27
N LEU A 297 5.12 -4.55 4.72
CA LEU A 297 6.48 -4.35 4.23
C LEU A 297 7.52 -4.54 5.32
N ARG A 298 7.24 -3.98 6.52
CA ARG A 298 8.12 -4.14 7.68
C ARG A 298 8.18 -5.61 8.11
N ALA A 299 7.06 -6.32 8.18
CA ALA A 299 7.02 -7.75 8.53
C ALA A 299 7.77 -8.63 7.52
N ASN A 300 7.83 -8.21 6.25
CA ASN A 300 8.53 -8.87 5.16
C ASN A 300 10.05 -8.59 5.10
N GLU A 301 10.71 -8.12 6.17
CA GLU A 301 12.16 -7.90 6.19
C GLU A 301 12.90 -9.14 6.73
N PRO A 302 13.58 -9.95 5.87
CA PRO A 302 14.13 -11.25 6.26
C PRO A 302 15.31 -11.17 7.24
N ASN A 303 16.09 -10.09 7.20
CA ASN A 303 17.31 -9.94 8.02
C ASN A 303 17.05 -9.57 9.49
N LYS A 304 15.79 -9.39 9.88
CA LYS A 304 15.44 -8.88 11.21
C LYS A 304 15.12 -9.96 12.24
N PHE A 305 14.80 -11.18 11.80
CA PHE A 305 14.39 -12.29 12.68
C PHE A 305 14.92 -13.64 12.14
N PRO A 306 16.16 -14.03 12.44
CA PRO A 306 16.63 -15.38 12.14
C PRO A 306 15.84 -16.42 12.95
N ALA A 307 15.64 -17.61 12.37
CA ALA A 307 14.91 -18.71 13.01
C ALA A 307 15.49 -19.02 14.41
N GLY A 308 14.62 -19.21 15.40
CA GLY A 308 14.99 -19.52 16.79
C GLY A 308 15.47 -18.34 17.66
N SER A 309 15.45 -17.10 17.17
CA SER A 309 15.92 -15.92 17.94
C SER A 309 14.87 -15.22 18.80
N LEU A 310 13.60 -15.65 18.77
CA LEU A 310 12.50 -14.98 19.47
C LEU A 310 12.21 -15.62 20.84
N GLU A 311 11.87 -14.80 21.83
CA GLU A 311 11.34 -15.28 23.11
C GLU A 311 10.04 -16.09 22.89
N GLN A 312 9.91 -17.23 23.58
CA GLN A 312 8.83 -18.19 23.35
C GLN A 312 7.42 -17.57 23.50
N ASP A 313 7.23 -16.69 24.47
CA ASP A 313 5.95 -16.04 24.75
C ASP A 313 5.56 -15.05 23.64
N THR A 314 6.52 -14.24 23.16
CA THR A 314 6.30 -13.32 22.03
C THR A 314 5.97 -14.08 20.74
N ALA A 315 6.64 -15.20 20.49
CA ALA A 315 6.36 -16.05 19.34
C ALA A 315 4.97 -16.71 19.42
N GLN A 316 4.47 -17.03 20.63
CA GLN A 316 3.10 -17.51 20.87
C GLN A 316 2.05 -16.44 20.64
N GLN A 317 2.30 -15.23 21.13
CA GLN A 317 1.40 -14.11 20.92
C GLN A 317 1.27 -13.77 19.43
N LEU A 318 2.38 -13.65 18.71
CA LEU A 318 2.39 -13.38 17.27
C LEU A 318 1.70 -14.48 16.44
N GLU A 319 1.91 -15.75 16.77
CA GLU A 319 1.17 -16.85 16.12
C GLU A 319 -0.34 -16.69 16.35
N SER A 320 -0.75 -16.44 17.60
CA SER A 320 -2.16 -16.33 17.95
C SER A 320 -2.85 -15.17 17.23
N ILE A 321 -2.20 -13.99 17.21
CA ILE A 321 -2.71 -12.79 16.56
C ILE A 321 -2.76 -13.01 15.04
N GLY A 322 -1.69 -13.55 14.45
CA GLY A 322 -1.65 -13.85 13.02
C GLY A 322 -2.76 -14.81 12.56
N ARG A 323 -3.04 -15.85 13.36
CA ARG A 323 -4.14 -16.80 13.08
C ARG A 323 -5.51 -16.14 13.19
N ARG A 324 -5.73 -15.30 14.21
CA ARG A 324 -7.01 -14.57 14.38
C ARG A 324 -7.25 -13.60 13.23
N ILE A 325 -6.27 -12.77 12.88
CA ILE A 325 -6.35 -11.86 11.73
C ILE A 325 -6.68 -12.63 10.45
N TRP A 326 -5.96 -13.73 10.19
CA TRP A 326 -6.22 -14.56 9.01
C TRP A 326 -7.69 -15.04 8.95
N ASN A 327 -8.20 -15.60 10.04
CA ASN A 327 -9.56 -16.14 10.10
C ASN A 327 -10.62 -15.05 9.95
N ILE A 328 -10.47 -13.91 10.63
CA ILE A 328 -11.42 -12.79 10.57
C ILE A 328 -11.57 -12.30 9.13
N PHE A 329 -10.45 -12.02 8.45
CA PHE A 329 -10.48 -11.49 7.09
C PHE A 329 -10.83 -12.54 6.03
N LEU A 330 -10.62 -13.83 6.32
CA LEU A 330 -11.15 -14.91 5.49
C LEU A 330 -12.67 -14.96 5.54
N HIS A 331 -13.27 -14.88 6.74
CA HIS A 331 -14.72 -14.83 6.89
C HIS A 331 -15.33 -13.57 6.27
N LYS A 332 -14.71 -12.40 6.46
CA LYS A 332 -15.16 -11.15 5.83
C LYS A 332 -15.10 -11.21 4.30
N GLN A 333 -14.06 -11.84 3.74
CA GLN A 333 -13.96 -12.03 2.29
C GLN A 333 -15.11 -12.89 1.75
N ASN A 334 -15.48 -13.97 2.47
CA ASN A 334 -16.57 -14.85 2.06
C ASN A 334 -17.96 -14.22 2.30
N ALA A 335 -18.09 -13.30 3.27
CA ALA A 335 -19.33 -12.59 3.56
C ALA A 335 -19.60 -11.43 2.58
N ALA A 336 -18.57 -10.84 1.98
CA ALA A 336 -18.66 -9.73 1.03
C ALA A 336 -19.25 -10.12 -0.35
N MET A 337 -19.98 -11.24 -0.47
CA MET A 337 -20.56 -11.70 -1.74
C MET A 337 -21.80 -10.91 -2.21
N GLN A 338 -22.14 -9.78 -1.57
CA GLN A 338 -23.28 -8.93 -1.95
C GLN A 338 -22.90 -7.44 -1.88
N ALA A 339 -23.00 -6.72 -3.01
CA ALA A 339 -22.91 -5.26 -3.24
C ALA A 339 -21.63 -4.68 -3.91
N ASP A 340 -21.84 -3.60 -4.67
CA ASP A 340 -20.95 -2.95 -5.67
C ASP A 340 -19.62 -2.36 -5.14
N ASP A 341 -19.41 -2.26 -3.83
CA ASP A 341 -18.13 -1.78 -3.21
C ASP A 341 -17.09 -2.93 -3.00
N GLN A 342 -17.33 -4.06 -3.65
CA GLN A 342 -16.68 -5.36 -3.41
C GLN A 342 -15.17 -5.38 -3.64
N ILE A 343 -14.69 -4.73 -4.71
CA ILE A 343 -13.29 -4.86 -5.15
C ILE A 343 -12.34 -4.21 -4.15
N CYS A 344 -12.66 -3.03 -3.63
CA CYS A 344 -11.81 -2.35 -2.64
C CYS A 344 -11.76 -3.12 -1.32
N GLN A 345 -12.88 -3.69 -0.89
CA GLN A 345 -12.95 -4.48 0.34
C GLN A 345 -12.18 -5.80 0.24
N ILE A 346 -12.28 -6.51 -0.89
CA ILE A 346 -11.53 -7.75 -1.13
C ILE A 346 -10.02 -7.49 -1.08
N LYS A 347 -9.55 -6.38 -1.68
CA LYS A 347 -8.13 -5.99 -1.66
C LYS A 347 -7.63 -5.73 -0.23
N VAL A 348 -8.42 -5.05 0.60
CA VAL A 348 -8.12 -4.83 2.02
C VAL A 348 -8.03 -6.17 2.76
N CYS A 349 -8.99 -7.06 2.56
CA CYS A 349 -9.00 -8.40 3.18
C CYS A 349 -7.77 -9.23 2.79
N LEU A 350 -7.38 -9.24 1.51
CA LEU A 350 -6.21 -9.99 1.04
C LEU A 350 -4.90 -9.46 1.63
N ARG A 351 -4.77 -8.13 1.76
CA ARG A 351 -3.58 -7.51 2.37
C ARG A 351 -3.51 -7.76 3.87
N ALA A 352 -4.65 -7.71 4.57
CA ALA A 352 -4.70 -8.07 5.97
C ALA A 352 -4.39 -9.56 6.19
N ARG A 353 -4.86 -10.45 5.30
CA ARG A 353 -4.48 -11.88 5.31
C ARG A 353 -2.99 -12.09 5.05
N LEU A 354 -2.39 -11.32 4.14
CA LEU A 354 -0.93 -11.33 3.94
C LEU A 354 -0.18 -10.91 5.21
N PHE A 355 -0.64 -9.86 5.89
CA PHE A 355 -0.05 -9.44 7.16
C PHE A 355 -0.14 -10.56 8.20
N GLY A 356 -1.32 -11.16 8.38
CA GLY A 356 -1.50 -12.31 9.28
C GLY A 356 -0.61 -13.50 8.92
N TYR A 357 -0.44 -13.80 7.63
CA TYR A 357 0.46 -14.83 7.13
C TYR A 357 1.93 -14.57 7.50
N LEU A 358 2.40 -13.32 7.36
CA LEU A 358 3.77 -12.94 7.73
C LEU A 358 3.99 -13.06 9.25
N LEU A 359 3.01 -12.67 10.08
CA LEU A 359 3.09 -12.84 11.54
C LEU A 359 3.13 -14.33 11.94
N LEU A 360 2.34 -15.17 11.27
CA LEU A 360 2.37 -16.63 11.47
C LEU A 360 3.74 -17.21 11.12
N GLY A 361 4.36 -16.78 10.02
CA GLY A 361 5.70 -17.18 9.65
C GLY A 361 6.74 -16.85 10.72
N ILE A 362 6.68 -15.62 11.25
CA ILE A 362 7.58 -15.17 12.32
C ILE A 362 7.34 -15.96 13.63
N GLY A 363 6.08 -16.15 14.02
CA GLY A 363 5.73 -16.84 15.28
C GLY A 363 6.03 -18.33 15.27
N LEU A 364 5.76 -19.03 14.16
CA LEU A 364 5.95 -20.49 14.06
C LEU A 364 7.42 -20.88 13.87
N LEU A 365 8.19 -20.12 13.09
CA LEU A 365 9.62 -20.41 12.82
C LEU A 365 10.58 -19.71 13.79
N GLY A 366 10.09 -18.75 14.57
CA GLY A 366 10.85 -18.08 15.63
C GLY A 366 11.08 -18.94 16.88
N ARG A 367 10.36 -20.07 17.03
CA ARG A 367 10.44 -20.92 18.23
C ARG A 367 11.59 -21.93 18.18
N PRO A 368 12.34 -22.10 19.28
CA PRO A 368 13.43 -23.08 19.36
C PRO A 368 12.96 -24.55 19.37
N ASN A 369 11.75 -24.85 19.85
CA ASN A 369 11.26 -26.23 20.05
C ASN A 369 10.09 -26.63 19.13
N ALA A 370 9.78 -25.85 18.09
CA ALA A 370 8.65 -26.17 17.20
C ALA A 370 9.03 -27.29 16.21
N ASN A 371 8.04 -28.11 15.82
CA ASN A 371 8.16 -29.02 14.67
C ASN A 371 8.33 -28.19 13.39
N ALA A 372 9.56 -27.76 13.10
CA ALA A 372 9.87 -26.83 12.02
C ALA A 372 9.41 -27.35 10.67
N ALA A 373 9.52 -28.67 10.43
CA ALA A 373 9.07 -29.30 9.19
C ALA A 373 7.54 -29.25 9.01
N GLN A 374 6.75 -29.53 10.05
CA GLN A 374 5.28 -29.47 9.99
C GLN A 374 4.80 -28.02 9.88
N SER A 375 5.46 -27.10 10.59
CA SER A 375 5.16 -25.67 10.55
C SER A 375 5.46 -25.07 9.18
N ALA A 376 6.58 -25.46 8.56
CA ALA A 376 6.93 -25.07 7.19
C ALA A 376 5.92 -25.61 6.18
N ALA A 377 5.55 -26.91 6.26
CA ALA A 377 4.54 -27.50 5.37
C ALA A 377 3.18 -26.78 5.48
N TYR A 378 2.75 -26.44 6.70
CA TYR A 378 1.54 -25.65 6.93
C TYR A 378 1.63 -24.25 6.29
N LEU A 379 2.74 -23.53 6.50
CA LEU A 379 2.97 -22.20 5.94
C LEU A 379 3.06 -22.21 4.40
N ILE A 380 3.60 -23.28 3.80
CA ILE A 380 3.62 -23.44 2.34
C ILE A 380 2.18 -23.52 1.82
N ARG A 381 1.38 -24.47 2.32
CA ARG A 381 -0.01 -24.66 1.86
C ARG A 381 -0.88 -23.42 2.10
N LEU A 382 -0.71 -22.77 3.25
CA LEU A 382 -1.40 -21.53 3.58
C LEU A 382 -1.02 -20.38 2.62
N GLY A 383 0.27 -20.25 2.33
CA GLY A 383 0.80 -19.27 1.37
C GLY A 383 0.34 -19.52 -0.06
N LEU A 384 0.30 -20.79 -0.50
CA LEU A 384 -0.20 -21.18 -1.83
C LEU A 384 -1.69 -20.83 -1.98
N ALA A 385 -2.50 -21.11 -0.95
CA ALA A 385 -3.91 -20.72 -0.93
C ALA A 385 -4.10 -19.18 -0.96
N LEU A 386 -3.29 -18.43 -0.19
CA LEU A 386 -3.29 -16.96 -0.25
C LEU A 386 -2.94 -16.46 -1.66
N CYS A 387 -1.88 -17.00 -2.25
CA CYS A 387 -1.40 -16.59 -3.56
C CYS A 387 -2.45 -16.84 -4.65
N LYS A 388 -3.11 -18.02 -4.64
CA LYS A 388 -4.21 -18.32 -5.56
C LYS A 388 -5.34 -17.29 -5.43
N ALA A 389 -5.74 -16.95 -4.21
CA ALA A 389 -6.77 -15.92 -3.98
C ALA A 389 -6.32 -14.52 -4.45
N CYS A 390 -5.06 -14.14 -4.23
CA CYS A 390 -4.51 -12.85 -4.66
C CYS A 390 -4.47 -12.72 -6.20
N ILE A 391 -4.05 -13.76 -6.90
CA ILE A 391 -3.99 -13.78 -8.38
C ILE A 391 -5.40 -13.66 -8.97
N ASN A 392 -6.37 -14.39 -8.42
CA ASN A 392 -7.76 -14.35 -8.89
C ASN A 392 -8.41 -12.96 -8.72
N ASN A 393 -7.99 -12.18 -7.70
CA ASN A 393 -8.51 -10.84 -7.42
C ASN A 393 -7.58 -9.70 -7.90
N ALA A 394 -6.60 -10.01 -8.76
CA ALA A 394 -5.64 -9.06 -9.34
C ALA A 394 -4.78 -8.25 -8.33
N GLU A 395 -4.55 -8.76 -7.12
CA GLU A 395 -3.59 -8.19 -6.15
C GLU A 395 -2.21 -8.86 -6.29
N LEU A 396 -1.47 -8.47 -7.33
CA LEU A 396 -0.21 -9.13 -7.71
C LEU A 396 0.93 -8.92 -6.71
N GLU A 397 1.00 -7.76 -6.04
CA GLU A 397 2.03 -7.48 -5.04
C GLU A 397 1.95 -8.43 -3.83
N CYS A 398 0.73 -8.71 -3.36
CA CYS A 398 0.54 -9.67 -2.28
C CYS A 398 0.93 -11.09 -2.68
N ALA A 399 0.58 -11.49 -3.92
CA ALA A 399 0.98 -12.78 -4.48
C ALA A 399 2.50 -12.90 -4.59
N ARG A 400 3.19 -11.84 -5.01
CA ARG A 400 4.66 -11.78 -5.12
C ARG A 400 5.33 -11.99 -3.76
N ILE A 401 4.89 -11.26 -2.72
CA ILE A 401 5.43 -11.38 -1.36
C ILE A 401 5.17 -12.78 -0.80
N ALA A 402 3.95 -13.31 -0.96
CA ALA A 402 3.61 -14.65 -0.48
C ALA A 402 4.50 -15.72 -1.14
N LEU A 403 4.67 -15.68 -2.48
CA LEU A 403 5.52 -16.63 -3.19
C LEU A 403 7.00 -16.51 -2.80
N GLN A 404 7.50 -15.29 -2.57
CA GLN A 404 8.86 -15.09 -2.07
C GLN A 404 9.05 -15.77 -0.70
N ARG A 405 8.07 -15.63 0.21
CA ARG A 405 8.15 -16.28 1.52
C ARG A 405 8.06 -17.79 1.44
N ILE A 406 7.21 -18.32 0.55
CA ILE A 406 7.13 -19.77 0.32
C ILE A 406 8.49 -20.35 -0.10
N THR A 407 9.32 -19.62 -0.85
CA THR A 407 10.67 -20.09 -1.20
C THR A 407 11.61 -20.23 0.00
N GLU A 408 11.38 -19.49 1.08
CA GLU A 408 12.15 -19.63 2.32
C GLU A 408 11.74 -20.89 3.10
N TYR A 409 10.50 -21.36 2.90
CA TYR A 409 9.94 -22.53 3.60
C TYR A 409 10.09 -23.83 2.80
N LEU A 410 10.19 -23.72 1.47
CA LEU A 410 10.46 -24.85 0.60
C LEU A 410 11.86 -25.42 0.92
N PRO A 411 11.98 -26.74 1.14
CA PRO A 411 13.27 -27.36 1.42
C PRO A 411 14.22 -27.17 0.21
N CYS A 412 15.54 -27.22 0.40
CA CYS A 412 16.45 -27.33 -0.75
C CYS A 412 16.05 -28.56 -1.59
N SER A 413 16.16 -28.42 -2.93
CA SER A 413 15.78 -29.39 -3.98
C SER A 413 15.69 -30.85 -3.50
N PRO A 414 14.64 -31.63 -3.88
CA PRO A 414 14.47 -33.02 -3.47
C PRO A 414 15.60 -33.88 -4.04
N CYS A 415 16.73 -33.91 -3.34
CA CYS A 415 17.89 -34.72 -3.66
C CYS A 415 18.44 -35.22 -2.31
N GLY A 416 17.89 -36.33 -1.82
CA GLY A 416 18.40 -37.04 -0.66
C GLY A 416 17.35 -37.72 0.21
N THR A 417 17.18 -39.03 0.01
CA THR A 417 16.84 -40.03 1.05
C THR A 417 15.70 -39.70 2.03
N ALA A 418 14.47 -39.46 1.55
CA ALA A 418 13.27 -39.40 2.39
C ALA A 418 12.25 -40.47 1.98
N PRO A 419 11.38 -40.93 2.91
CA PRO A 419 10.42 -42.00 2.62
C PRO A 419 9.37 -41.57 1.59
N ALA A 420 9.03 -42.50 0.68
CA ALA A 420 8.25 -42.30 -0.55
C ALA A 420 6.86 -41.65 -0.37
N GLU A 421 6.23 -41.75 0.80
CA GLU A 421 4.94 -41.10 1.07
C GLU A 421 5.08 -39.61 1.40
N SER A 422 6.18 -39.21 2.06
CA SER A 422 6.46 -37.80 2.38
C SER A 422 6.88 -37.00 1.14
N ASP A 423 7.50 -37.68 0.17
CA ASP A 423 7.99 -37.05 -1.05
C ASP A 423 6.85 -36.74 -2.02
N GLY A 424 5.79 -37.54 -2.08
CA GLY A 424 4.60 -37.22 -2.89
C GLY A 424 3.94 -35.90 -2.47
N SER A 425 3.76 -35.68 -1.16
CA SER A 425 3.25 -34.40 -0.63
C SER A 425 4.16 -33.23 -0.99
N ARG A 426 5.49 -33.41 -0.93
CA ARG A 426 6.44 -32.35 -1.27
C ARG A 426 6.38 -31.98 -2.74
N HIS A 427 6.31 -32.97 -3.63
CA HIS A 427 6.21 -32.73 -5.07
C HIS A 427 4.91 -32.01 -5.45
N ALA A 428 3.80 -32.31 -4.76
CA ALA A 428 2.53 -31.58 -4.94
C ALA A 428 2.64 -30.09 -4.53
N ASP A 429 3.32 -29.80 -3.41
CA ASP A 429 3.58 -28.42 -2.97
C ASP A 429 4.48 -27.66 -3.97
N TYR A 430 5.51 -28.32 -4.51
CA TYR A 430 6.38 -27.77 -5.56
C TYR A 430 5.63 -27.49 -6.86
N ALA A 431 4.80 -28.42 -7.31
CA ALA A 431 4.00 -28.23 -8.52
C ALA A 431 3.04 -27.05 -8.35
N SER A 432 2.32 -26.99 -7.24
CA SER A 432 1.42 -25.89 -6.90
C SER A 432 2.14 -24.55 -6.89
N TYR A 433 3.36 -24.50 -6.32
CA TYR A 433 4.21 -23.32 -6.34
C TYR A 433 4.55 -22.89 -7.77
N TYR A 434 5.07 -23.80 -8.62
CA TYR A 434 5.44 -23.46 -9.99
C TYR A 434 4.23 -23.03 -10.83
N ILE A 435 3.09 -23.70 -10.68
CA ILE A 435 1.84 -23.34 -11.36
C ILE A 435 1.42 -21.91 -11.02
N LEU A 436 1.45 -21.53 -9.74
CA LEU A 436 1.13 -20.16 -9.32
C LEU A 436 2.20 -19.15 -9.77
N ARG A 437 3.48 -19.56 -9.90
CA ARG A 437 4.53 -18.70 -10.49
C ARG A 437 4.34 -18.46 -11.98
N ILE A 438 3.86 -19.45 -12.73
CA ILE A 438 3.47 -19.28 -14.14
C ILE A 438 2.34 -18.25 -14.23
N ALA A 439 1.29 -18.41 -13.42
CA ALA A 439 0.17 -17.46 -13.41
C ALA A 439 0.62 -16.03 -13.04
N LEU A 440 1.44 -15.87 -12.00
CA LEU A 440 1.94 -14.55 -11.58
C LEU A 440 2.81 -13.90 -12.68
N SER A 441 3.74 -14.65 -13.27
CA SER A 441 4.64 -14.13 -14.30
C SER A 441 3.93 -13.72 -15.58
N TRP A 442 2.87 -14.45 -15.95
CA TRP A 442 1.96 -14.03 -17.00
C TRP A 442 1.25 -12.71 -16.67
N LYS A 443 0.70 -12.56 -15.45
CA LYS A 443 0.05 -11.32 -15.02
C LYS A 443 1.01 -10.12 -14.91
N ASP A 444 2.30 -10.39 -14.66
CA ASP A 444 3.39 -9.41 -14.67
C ASP A 444 3.91 -9.06 -16.08
N ASP A 445 3.32 -9.63 -17.15
CA ASP A 445 3.74 -9.46 -18.54
C ASP A 445 5.19 -9.96 -18.81
N ARG A 446 5.64 -10.97 -18.05
CA ARG A 446 6.97 -11.61 -18.17
C ARG A 446 6.84 -13.05 -18.66
N ILE A 447 6.50 -13.19 -19.94
CA ILE A 447 6.21 -14.49 -20.57
C ILE A 447 7.42 -15.43 -20.56
N ASP A 448 8.62 -14.93 -20.80
CA ASP A 448 9.86 -15.73 -20.79
C ASP A 448 10.08 -16.42 -19.44
N LEU A 449 9.73 -15.72 -18.35
CA LEU A 449 9.80 -16.29 -17.01
C LEU A 449 8.69 -17.34 -16.80
N ALA A 450 7.51 -17.13 -17.37
CA ALA A 450 6.44 -18.13 -17.35
C ALA A 450 6.86 -19.43 -18.05
N GLU A 451 7.56 -19.33 -19.19
CA GLU A 451 8.08 -20.51 -19.89
C GLU A 451 9.12 -21.26 -19.07
N HIS A 452 10.07 -20.54 -18.47
CA HIS A 452 11.06 -21.15 -17.58
C HIS A 452 10.44 -21.80 -16.33
N MET A 453 9.36 -21.24 -15.79
CA MET A 453 8.67 -21.86 -14.66
C MET A 453 7.85 -23.07 -15.10
N TYR A 454 7.34 -23.10 -16.34
CA TYR A 454 6.66 -24.26 -16.91
C TYR A 454 7.57 -25.47 -17.03
N THR A 455 8.79 -25.30 -17.55
CA THR A 455 9.76 -26.41 -17.67
C THR A 455 10.15 -27.01 -16.32
N LYS A 456 10.09 -26.21 -15.25
CA LYS A 456 10.25 -26.69 -13.88
C LYS A 456 9.00 -27.38 -13.34
N ALA A 457 7.81 -26.86 -13.64
CA ALA A 457 6.55 -27.47 -13.24
C ALA A 457 6.41 -28.90 -13.76
N THR A 458 6.78 -29.14 -15.02
CA THR A 458 6.69 -30.46 -15.67
C THR A 458 7.55 -31.54 -15.03
N GLN A 459 8.55 -31.17 -14.22
CA GLN A 459 9.35 -32.14 -13.45
C GLN A 459 8.57 -32.72 -12.26
N HIS A 460 7.55 -32.01 -11.79
CA HIS A 460 6.75 -32.39 -10.62
C HIS A 460 5.31 -32.82 -10.99
N THR A 461 4.82 -32.54 -12.20
CA THR A 461 3.48 -32.93 -12.71
C THR A 461 3.08 -34.41 -12.55
N PRO A 462 3.97 -35.43 -12.60
CA PRO A 462 3.55 -36.82 -12.40
C PRO A 462 3.05 -37.13 -10.98
N PHE A 463 3.40 -36.32 -9.98
CA PHE A 463 3.03 -36.52 -8.58
C PHE A 463 1.82 -35.69 -8.13
N VAL A 464 1.20 -34.96 -9.05
CA VAL A 464 0.18 -33.95 -8.76
C VAL A 464 -1.22 -34.57 -8.75
N ASP A 465 -2.04 -34.10 -7.83
CA ASP A 465 -3.47 -34.41 -7.73
C ASP A 465 -4.26 -33.91 -8.96
N ALA A 466 -5.44 -34.48 -9.18
CA ALA A 466 -6.27 -34.12 -10.33
C ALA A 466 -6.71 -32.65 -10.30
N GLY A 467 -6.96 -32.08 -9.12
CA GLY A 467 -7.42 -30.70 -8.95
C GLY A 467 -6.34 -29.65 -9.30
N THR A 468 -5.11 -29.86 -8.82
CA THR A 468 -3.98 -28.98 -9.15
C THR A 468 -3.60 -29.07 -10.63
N ARG A 469 -3.66 -30.27 -11.24
CA ARG A 469 -3.49 -30.44 -12.70
C ARG A 469 -4.56 -29.68 -13.49
N THR A 470 -5.82 -29.75 -13.06
CA THR A 470 -6.92 -28.97 -13.66
C THR A 470 -6.67 -27.47 -13.55
N THR A 471 -6.15 -27.00 -12.40
CA THR A 471 -5.75 -25.58 -12.22
C THR A 471 -4.62 -25.18 -13.18
N MET A 472 -3.64 -26.06 -13.41
CA MET A 472 -2.57 -25.84 -14.40
C MET A 472 -3.13 -25.70 -15.81
N VAL A 473 -3.98 -26.63 -16.25
CA VAL A 473 -4.65 -26.58 -17.56
C VAL A 473 -5.40 -25.26 -17.72
N GLN A 474 -6.20 -24.86 -16.72
CA GLN A 474 -6.94 -23.60 -16.75
C GLN A 474 -6.01 -22.38 -16.91
N ILE A 475 -4.90 -22.31 -16.19
CA ILE A 475 -3.93 -21.20 -16.29
C ILE A 475 -3.30 -21.17 -17.69
N LEU A 476 -2.87 -22.32 -18.22
CA LEU A 476 -2.26 -22.40 -19.56
C LEU A 476 -3.23 -22.00 -20.66
N THR A 477 -4.49 -22.44 -20.56
CA THR A 477 -5.56 -22.05 -21.48
C THR A 477 -5.84 -20.56 -21.42
N GLN A 478 -5.91 -19.97 -20.21
CA GLN A 478 -6.08 -18.52 -20.04
C GLN A 478 -4.92 -17.71 -20.63
N ILE A 479 -3.68 -18.20 -20.51
CA ILE A 479 -2.52 -17.59 -21.16
C ILE A 479 -2.70 -17.62 -22.68
N GLY A 480 -3.04 -18.79 -23.24
CA GLY A 480 -3.32 -18.95 -24.66
C GLY A 480 -4.40 -18.00 -25.18
N GLU A 481 -5.55 -17.94 -24.50
CA GLU A 481 -6.66 -17.05 -24.84
C GLU A 481 -6.27 -15.57 -24.80
N SER A 482 -5.37 -15.18 -23.89
CA SER A 482 -4.85 -13.80 -23.82
C SER A 482 -4.00 -13.41 -25.03
N PHE A 483 -3.35 -14.38 -25.69
CA PHE A 483 -2.64 -14.15 -26.95
C PHE A 483 -3.60 -14.11 -28.14
N VAL A 484 -4.65 -14.95 -28.11
CA VAL A 484 -5.72 -14.93 -29.14
C VAL A 484 -6.42 -13.58 -29.17
N SER A 485 -6.72 -12.99 -28.01
CA SER A 485 -7.33 -11.65 -27.93
C SER A 485 -6.41 -10.55 -28.47
N LYS A 486 -5.09 -10.69 -28.30
CA LYS A 486 -4.07 -9.82 -28.89
C LYS A 486 -3.75 -10.14 -30.37
N THR A 487 -4.50 -11.02 -31.02
CA THR A 487 -4.32 -11.51 -32.40
C THR A 487 -3.01 -12.24 -32.69
N ASN A 488 -2.23 -12.60 -31.67
CA ASN A 488 -0.95 -13.30 -31.84
C ASN A 488 -1.15 -14.83 -31.77
N MET A 489 -1.58 -15.41 -32.89
CA MET A 489 -1.92 -16.84 -32.95
C MET A 489 -0.69 -17.76 -32.81
N THR A 490 0.46 -17.35 -33.35
CA THR A 490 1.69 -18.16 -33.32
C THR A 490 2.23 -18.32 -31.90
N ALA A 491 2.12 -17.28 -31.07
CA ALA A 491 2.46 -17.36 -29.64
C ALA A 491 1.41 -18.11 -28.81
N ALA A 492 0.14 -18.14 -29.22
CA ALA A 492 -0.94 -18.82 -28.49
C ALA A 492 -0.88 -20.35 -28.58
N VAL A 493 -0.55 -20.88 -29.78
CA VAL A 493 -0.56 -22.33 -30.06
C VAL A 493 0.31 -23.15 -29.09
N PRO A 494 1.56 -22.78 -28.78
CA PRO A 494 2.39 -23.54 -27.83
C PRO A 494 1.75 -23.68 -26.45
N TRP A 495 1.10 -22.63 -25.93
CA TRP A 495 0.45 -22.66 -24.62
C TRP A 495 -0.78 -23.55 -24.60
N LEU A 496 -1.60 -23.49 -25.65
CA LEU A 496 -2.79 -24.31 -25.78
C LEU A 496 -2.47 -25.79 -26.03
N ARG A 497 -1.40 -26.07 -26.81
CA ARG A 497 -0.90 -27.44 -26.99
C ARG A 497 -0.38 -28.04 -25.69
N ARG A 498 0.35 -27.26 -24.89
CA ARG A 498 0.76 -27.64 -23.53
C ARG A 498 -0.46 -27.93 -22.65
N ALA A 499 -1.47 -27.08 -22.68
CA ALA A 499 -2.71 -27.27 -21.92
C ALA A 499 -3.45 -28.57 -22.32
N ALA A 500 -3.57 -28.85 -23.62
CA ALA A 500 -4.19 -30.06 -24.13
C ALA A 500 -3.41 -31.33 -23.72
N ALA A 501 -2.08 -31.29 -23.81
CA ALA A 501 -1.22 -32.40 -23.39
C ALA A 501 -1.36 -32.72 -21.89
N GLU A 502 -1.34 -31.70 -21.03
CA GLU A 502 -1.53 -31.87 -19.58
C GLU A 502 -2.96 -32.33 -19.23
N ALA A 503 -3.96 -31.97 -20.03
CA ALA A 503 -5.33 -32.43 -19.84
C ALA A 503 -5.51 -33.92 -20.21
N SER A 504 -4.81 -34.39 -21.25
CA SER A 504 -4.82 -35.79 -21.70
C SER A 504 -3.89 -36.70 -20.89
N ALA A 505 -3.02 -36.16 -20.04
CA ALA A 505 -2.10 -36.94 -19.23
C ALA A 505 -2.84 -37.88 -18.24
N PRO A 506 -2.40 -39.14 -18.06
CA PRO A 506 -2.97 -40.05 -17.08
C PRO A 506 -2.81 -39.48 -15.66
N CYS A 507 -3.92 -39.35 -14.92
CA CYS A 507 -3.86 -39.01 -13.51
C CYS A 507 -3.49 -40.27 -12.73
N GLY A 508 -2.47 -40.19 -11.86
CA GLY A 508 -2.09 -41.31 -11.00
C GLY A 508 -3.27 -41.78 -10.14
N PHE A 509 -3.50 -43.10 -10.14
CA PHE A 509 -4.54 -43.78 -9.38
C PHE A 509 -4.29 -43.64 -7.87
N ARG A 510 -4.70 -42.51 -7.27
CA ARG A 510 -4.72 -42.33 -5.80
C ARG A 510 -6.03 -41.78 -5.25
N ASP A 511 -6.90 -41.20 -6.08
CA ASP A 511 -8.19 -40.67 -5.63
C ASP A 511 -9.31 -41.66 -5.98
N THR A 512 -9.56 -42.63 -5.11
CA THR A 512 -10.69 -43.57 -5.21
C THR A 512 -12.04 -42.97 -4.79
N THR A 513 -12.11 -41.64 -4.61
CA THR A 513 -13.33 -40.90 -4.25
C THR A 513 -13.50 -39.65 -5.12
N VAL A 514 -13.30 -39.76 -6.43
CA VAL A 514 -13.57 -38.63 -7.34
C VAL A 514 -15.07 -38.33 -7.30
N VAL A 515 -15.41 -37.16 -6.76
CA VAL A 515 -16.77 -36.63 -6.78
C VAL A 515 -17.14 -36.34 -8.24
N ASP A 516 -18.33 -36.71 -8.70
CA ASP A 516 -18.81 -36.46 -10.09
C ASP A 516 -18.63 -35.00 -10.57
N ALA A 517 -18.51 -34.05 -9.64
CA ALA A 517 -18.22 -32.66 -9.92
C ALA A 517 -16.78 -32.43 -10.44
N GLU A 518 -15.78 -33.07 -9.83
CA GLU A 518 -14.37 -32.89 -10.20
C GLU A 518 -14.08 -33.47 -11.59
N PHE A 519 -14.66 -34.65 -11.88
CA PHE A 519 -14.60 -35.25 -13.20
C PHE A 519 -15.15 -34.29 -14.29
N ARG A 520 -16.33 -33.72 -14.05
CA ARG A 520 -16.95 -32.74 -14.96
C ARG A 520 -16.10 -31.48 -15.14
N THR A 521 -15.47 -30.97 -14.08
CA THR A 521 -14.57 -29.80 -14.22
C THR A 521 -13.32 -30.11 -15.02
N ARG A 522 -12.77 -31.33 -14.90
CA ARG A 522 -11.62 -31.79 -15.67
C ARG A 522 -11.98 -31.96 -17.14
N GLU A 523 -13.12 -32.57 -17.41
CA GLU A 523 -13.69 -32.73 -18.75
C GLU A 523 -13.89 -31.37 -19.42
N GLN A 524 -14.52 -30.42 -18.71
CA GLN A 524 -14.72 -29.07 -19.20
C GLN A 524 -13.40 -28.35 -19.48
N ALA A 525 -12.42 -28.44 -18.56
CA ALA A 525 -11.11 -27.81 -18.75
C ALA A 525 -10.39 -28.35 -19.99
N LYS A 526 -10.51 -29.66 -20.26
CA LYS A 526 -9.96 -30.30 -21.46
C LYS A 526 -10.67 -29.81 -22.72
N LEU A 527 -12.01 -29.81 -22.76
CA LEU A 527 -12.78 -29.30 -23.90
C LEU A 527 -12.45 -27.84 -24.23
N VAL A 528 -12.33 -26.97 -23.23
CA VAL A 528 -11.96 -25.55 -23.44
C VAL A 528 -10.54 -25.42 -24.00
N ALA A 529 -9.57 -26.22 -23.52
CA ALA A 529 -8.21 -26.22 -24.05
C ALA A 529 -8.15 -26.68 -25.52
N LEU A 530 -8.86 -27.78 -25.85
CA LEU A 530 -8.93 -28.30 -27.23
C LEU A 530 -9.65 -27.32 -28.16
N GLY A 531 -10.78 -26.75 -27.73
CA GLY A 531 -11.51 -25.75 -28.50
C GLY A 531 -10.71 -24.48 -28.76
N GLY A 532 -9.97 -24.01 -27.75
CA GLY A 532 -9.03 -22.90 -27.91
C GLY A 532 -7.92 -23.21 -28.92
N LEU A 533 -7.35 -24.42 -28.87
CA LEU A 533 -6.31 -24.87 -29.79
C LEU A 533 -6.82 -24.96 -31.23
N VAL A 534 -7.95 -25.63 -31.46
CA VAL A 534 -8.60 -25.74 -32.79
C VAL A 534 -8.86 -24.35 -33.36
N ARG A 535 -9.42 -23.43 -32.56
CA ARG A 535 -9.65 -22.03 -32.97
C ARG A 535 -8.38 -21.31 -33.42
N CYS A 536 -7.24 -21.56 -32.77
CA CYS A 536 -5.97 -20.96 -33.17
C CYS A 536 -5.44 -21.58 -34.46
N LEU A 537 -5.51 -22.90 -34.58
CA LEU A 537 -5.03 -23.64 -35.74
C LEU A 537 -5.84 -23.34 -37.01
N THR A 538 -7.16 -23.14 -36.90
CA THR A 538 -8.02 -22.75 -38.02
C THR A 538 -7.75 -21.32 -38.49
N ARG A 539 -7.44 -20.41 -37.56
CA ARG A 539 -7.08 -19.01 -37.88
C ARG A 539 -5.69 -18.86 -38.53
N LEU A 540 -4.75 -19.77 -38.23
CA LEU A 540 -3.44 -19.80 -38.90
C LEU A 540 -3.56 -20.25 -40.36
N ASN A 541 -4.59 -21.04 -40.68
CA ASN A 541 -4.94 -21.51 -42.03
C ASN A 541 -3.76 -22.13 -42.81
N SER A 542 -2.83 -22.79 -42.13
CA SER A 542 -1.79 -23.59 -42.78
C SER A 542 -2.28 -25.01 -42.98
N ARG A 543 -1.77 -25.71 -43.99
CA ARG A 543 -2.17 -27.10 -44.26
C ARG A 543 -1.89 -28.01 -43.05
N GLU A 544 -0.72 -27.85 -42.45
CA GLU A 544 -0.31 -28.61 -41.26
C GLU A 544 -1.20 -28.29 -40.04
N SER A 545 -1.58 -27.02 -39.85
CA SER A 545 -2.44 -26.63 -38.71
C SER A 545 -3.86 -27.16 -38.86
N LEU A 546 -4.39 -27.20 -40.09
CA LEU A 546 -5.69 -27.79 -40.37
C LEU A 546 -5.69 -29.31 -40.20
N GLU A 547 -4.63 -30.01 -40.62
CA GLU A 547 -4.46 -31.45 -40.40
C GLU A 547 -4.37 -31.79 -38.89
N GLU A 548 -3.60 -31.01 -38.12
CA GLU A 548 -3.52 -31.15 -36.65
C GLU A 548 -4.90 -30.91 -35.99
N ALA A 549 -5.62 -29.88 -36.42
CA ALA A 549 -6.96 -29.58 -35.91
C ALA A 549 -7.98 -30.69 -36.22
N ASN A 550 -7.90 -31.33 -37.39
CA ASN A 550 -8.74 -32.49 -37.72
C ASN A 550 -8.49 -33.66 -36.77
N GLY A 551 -7.21 -33.95 -36.48
CA GLY A 551 -6.83 -35.02 -35.55
C GLY A 551 -7.39 -34.77 -34.14
N ILE A 552 -7.29 -33.54 -33.66
CA ILE A 552 -7.82 -33.13 -32.35
C ILE A 552 -9.35 -33.27 -32.27
N VAL A 553 -10.07 -32.84 -33.31
CA VAL A 553 -11.54 -32.97 -33.35
C VAL A 553 -11.96 -34.44 -33.38
N ALA A 554 -11.25 -35.28 -34.14
CA ALA A 554 -11.52 -36.72 -34.16
C ALA A 554 -11.28 -37.38 -32.79
N GLU A 555 -10.19 -37.03 -32.10
CA GLU A 555 -9.92 -37.49 -30.73
C GLU A 555 -11.04 -37.06 -29.77
N ALA A 556 -11.45 -35.79 -29.82
CA ALA A 556 -12.52 -35.26 -28.99
C ALA A 556 -13.88 -35.93 -29.25
N GLN A 557 -14.20 -36.28 -30.51
CA GLN A 557 -15.41 -37.02 -30.87
C GLN A 557 -15.44 -38.44 -30.31
N ILE A 558 -14.29 -39.11 -30.25
CA ILE A 558 -14.16 -40.46 -29.68
C ILE A 558 -14.33 -40.42 -28.17
N GLU A 559 -13.73 -39.43 -27.49
CA GLU A 559 -13.69 -39.38 -26.03
C GLU A 559 -14.97 -38.81 -25.40
N PHE A 560 -15.54 -37.73 -25.95
CA PHE A 560 -16.70 -37.01 -25.36
C PHE A 560 -18.01 -37.26 -26.11
N GLY A 561 -17.95 -37.93 -27.26
CA GLY A 561 -19.11 -38.22 -28.11
C GLY A 561 -19.43 -37.10 -29.12
N LYS A 562 -20.04 -37.50 -30.24
CA LYS A 562 -20.31 -36.63 -31.39
C LYS A 562 -21.32 -35.51 -31.13
N ARG A 563 -22.25 -35.70 -30.20
CA ARG A 563 -23.35 -34.75 -29.92
C ARG A 563 -23.00 -33.68 -28.88
N ARG A 564 -21.78 -33.69 -28.35
CA ARG A 564 -21.35 -32.70 -27.35
C ARG A 564 -21.19 -31.33 -28.03
N VAL A 565 -21.83 -30.29 -27.47
CA VAL A 565 -21.93 -28.95 -28.10
C VAL A 565 -20.55 -28.37 -28.41
N GLU A 566 -19.62 -28.46 -27.47
CA GLU A 566 -18.26 -27.95 -27.61
C GLU A 566 -17.49 -28.66 -28.75
N VAL A 567 -17.78 -29.95 -28.99
CA VAL A 567 -17.17 -30.74 -30.07
C VAL A 567 -17.75 -30.36 -31.43
N LEU A 568 -19.06 -30.13 -31.48
CA LEU A 568 -19.75 -29.63 -32.68
C LEU A 568 -19.24 -28.23 -33.08
N GLU A 569 -19.05 -27.33 -32.10
CA GLU A 569 -18.45 -26.02 -32.35
C GLU A 569 -17.04 -26.12 -32.97
N MET A 570 -16.21 -27.03 -32.47
CA MET A 570 -14.87 -27.28 -33.04
C MET A 570 -14.94 -27.77 -34.49
N LEU A 571 -15.86 -28.69 -34.78
CA LEU A 571 -16.07 -29.23 -36.13
C LEU A 571 -16.50 -28.13 -37.12
N VAL A 572 -17.46 -27.29 -36.73
CA VAL A 572 -17.92 -26.15 -37.53
C VAL A 572 -16.79 -25.15 -37.80
N MET A 573 -16.01 -24.80 -36.77
CA MET A 573 -14.86 -23.89 -36.93
C MET A 573 -13.82 -24.43 -37.93
N LEU A 574 -13.67 -25.75 -38.00
CA LEU A 574 -12.72 -26.39 -38.90
C LEU A 574 -13.25 -26.48 -40.34
N GLN A 575 -14.51 -26.85 -40.55
CA GLN A 575 -15.10 -26.93 -41.89
C GLN A 575 -15.28 -25.56 -42.54
N THR A 576 -15.65 -24.55 -41.75
CA THR A 576 -15.68 -23.16 -42.22
C THR A 576 -14.29 -22.67 -42.66
N ALA A 577 -13.22 -23.05 -41.95
CA ALA A 577 -11.85 -22.70 -42.33
C ALA A 577 -11.38 -23.43 -43.60
N LYS A 578 -11.87 -24.64 -43.87
CA LYS A 578 -11.63 -25.37 -45.13
C LYS A 578 -12.41 -24.83 -46.32
N GLY A 579 -13.37 -23.91 -46.10
CA GLY A 579 -14.24 -23.38 -47.16
C GLY A 579 -15.46 -24.26 -47.46
N GLU A 580 -15.74 -25.28 -46.64
CA GLU A 580 -16.86 -26.23 -46.79
C GLU A 580 -18.04 -25.82 -45.87
N ALA A 581 -18.46 -24.56 -45.94
CA ALA A 581 -19.49 -24.03 -45.04
C ALA A 581 -20.85 -24.77 -45.17
N ASP A 582 -21.20 -25.19 -46.38
CA ASP A 582 -22.43 -25.95 -46.65
C ASP A 582 -22.36 -27.38 -46.10
N GLY A 583 -21.17 -28.01 -46.18
CA GLY A 583 -20.90 -29.32 -45.59
C GLY A 583 -20.96 -29.31 -44.06
N ALA A 584 -20.60 -28.18 -43.44
CA ALA A 584 -20.68 -28.03 -41.99
C ALA A 584 -22.12 -28.06 -41.46
N LEU A 585 -23.04 -27.44 -42.20
CA LEU A 585 -24.45 -27.43 -41.85
C LEU A 585 -25.10 -28.80 -42.07
N THR A 586 -24.71 -29.52 -43.12
CA THR A 586 -25.21 -30.88 -43.37
C THR A 586 -24.72 -31.88 -42.33
N ASP A 587 -23.44 -31.85 -41.96
CA ASP A 587 -22.88 -32.76 -40.97
C ASP A 587 -23.43 -32.48 -39.56
N LEU A 588 -23.63 -31.20 -39.22
CA LEU A 588 -24.33 -30.81 -37.98
C LEU A 588 -25.76 -31.34 -37.94
N LEU A 589 -26.51 -31.18 -39.03
CA LEU A 589 -27.89 -31.66 -39.13
C LEU A 589 -27.94 -33.18 -39.04
N GLU A 590 -27.02 -33.89 -39.70
CA GLU A 590 -26.95 -35.35 -39.63
C GLU A 590 -26.63 -35.85 -38.22
N ILE A 591 -25.67 -35.24 -37.52
CA ILE A 591 -25.32 -35.60 -36.13
C ILE A 591 -26.44 -35.27 -35.13
N LEU A 592 -27.22 -34.22 -35.35
CA LEU A 592 -28.35 -33.84 -34.49
C LEU A 592 -29.61 -34.68 -34.77
N LEU A 593 -29.78 -35.19 -35.99
CA LEU A 593 -30.95 -35.98 -36.40
C LEU A 593 -30.75 -37.50 -36.24
N SER A 594 -29.51 -37.99 -36.24
CA SER A 594 -29.13 -39.36 -35.85
C SER A 594 -29.07 -39.49 -34.35
#